data_AF-H1LW42-F1
#
_entry.id   AF-H1LW42-F1
#
_cell.length_a   1.000
_cell.length_b   1.000
_cell.length_c   1.000
_cell.angle_alpha   90.00
_cell.angle_beta   90.00
_cell.angle_gamma   90.00
#
_symmetry.space_group_name_H-M   'P 1'
#
loop_
_entity.id
_entity.type
_entity.pdbx_description
1 polymer ?
#
loop_
_entity_poly.entity_id
_entity_poly.type
_entity_poly.pdbx_seq_one_letter_code
_entity_poly.pdbx_strand_id
1 'polypeptide(L)'
;MNKYAYLLREIFECNTITQRELAQKMSLSLGSVNTLIKEAISLNYITKSDNKAVLTLSGLDYLSAFKVDRAIIMAAGFGSRFVPLTFETPKGLLEVFSERMIERQIKQLHDVGIYDIVIVVGYLKEHFDYLIDKYNVKLVYNPDYSTKNNISTLHYAAEYIKGSNVYILSSDNWMRENMYHRYEPYSWYSSIYMEGNTNEWVLKFNKKREITDIKVGGKDAYVMYGPVYF
;
A
#
# COMPACT_ATOMS: atom_id res chain seq x y z
N MET A 1 -8.42 5.46 15.56
CA MET A 1 -8.04 4.09 15.18
C MET A 1 -9.22 3.14 15.40
N ASN A 2 -9.88 2.72 14.33
CA ASN A 2 -10.94 1.69 14.28
C ASN A 2 -10.41 0.28 14.59
N LYS A 3 -10.21 0.02 15.88
CA LYS A 3 -9.60 -1.23 16.37
C LYS A 3 -10.34 -2.49 15.90
N TYR A 4 -11.66 -2.42 15.70
CA TYR A 4 -12.44 -3.54 15.18
C TYR A 4 -12.03 -3.87 13.75
N ALA A 5 -11.99 -2.89 12.85
CA ALA A 5 -11.58 -3.13 11.46
C ALA A 5 -10.16 -3.74 11.39
N TYR A 6 -9.23 -3.27 12.22
CA TYR A 6 -7.88 -3.85 12.29
C TYR A 6 -7.91 -5.30 12.82
N LEU A 7 -8.62 -5.57 13.91
CA LEU A 7 -8.78 -6.95 14.41
C LEU A 7 -9.36 -7.88 13.34
N LEU A 8 -10.43 -7.45 12.66
CA LEU A 8 -11.11 -8.23 11.64
C LEU A 8 -10.22 -8.49 10.42
N ARG A 9 -9.43 -7.50 9.98
CA ARG A 9 -8.43 -7.71 8.92
C ARG A 9 -7.43 -8.80 9.29
N GLU A 10 -6.84 -8.74 10.48
CA GLU A 10 -5.84 -9.73 10.89
C GLU A 10 -6.41 -11.15 10.99
N ILE A 11 -7.66 -11.28 11.46
CA ILE A 11 -8.36 -12.56 11.50
C ILE A 11 -8.73 -13.05 10.09
N PHE A 12 -9.12 -12.13 9.20
CA PHE A 12 -9.40 -12.44 7.80
C PHE A 12 -8.17 -13.00 7.08
N GLU A 13 -6.99 -12.42 7.34
CA GLU A 13 -5.73 -12.85 6.73
C GLU A 13 -5.16 -14.12 7.35
N CYS A 14 -5.32 -14.29 8.67
CA CYS A 14 -4.84 -15.46 9.39
C CYS A 14 -5.84 -15.87 10.47
N ASN A 15 -6.74 -16.80 10.13
CA ASN A 15 -7.78 -17.27 11.05
C ASN A 15 -7.22 -18.02 12.28
N THR A 16 -5.96 -18.42 12.27
CA THR A 16 -5.24 -19.05 13.39
C THR A 16 -4.37 -18.07 14.19
N ILE A 17 -4.43 -16.77 13.90
CA ILE A 17 -3.59 -15.77 14.60
C ILE A 17 -3.84 -15.79 16.10
N THR A 18 -2.75 -15.81 16.88
CA THR A 18 -2.84 -15.84 18.33
C THR A 18 -3.10 -14.44 18.90
N GLN A 19 -3.64 -14.40 20.12
CA GLN A 19 -3.84 -13.14 20.85
C GLN A 19 -2.52 -12.39 21.10
N ARG A 20 -1.39 -13.11 21.21
CA ARG A 20 -0.07 -12.51 21.39
C ARG A 20 0.44 -11.86 20.10
N GLU A 21 0.26 -12.51 18.95
CA GLU A 21 0.60 -11.94 17.65
C GLU A 21 -0.29 -10.73 17.33
N LEU A 22 -1.59 -10.82 17.60
CA LEU A 22 -2.51 -9.68 17.49
C LEU A 22 -2.05 -8.50 18.36
N ALA A 23 -1.64 -8.76 19.61
CA ALA A 23 -1.14 -7.72 20.51
C ALA A 23 0.11 -7.01 19.95
N GLN A 24 1.03 -7.77 19.36
CA GLN A 24 2.22 -7.21 18.71
C GLN A 24 1.86 -6.38 17.47
N LYS A 25 1.09 -6.94 16.54
CA LYS A 25 0.72 -6.27 15.29
C LYS A 25 -0.08 -4.99 15.53
N MET A 26 -1.05 -5.05 16.44
CA MET A 26 -1.91 -3.91 16.77
C MET A 26 -1.25 -2.93 17.74
N SER A 27 -0.05 -3.24 18.26
CA SER A 27 0.62 -2.45 19.30
C SER A 27 -0.27 -2.21 20.53
N LEU A 28 -0.94 -3.28 20.98
CA LEU A 28 -1.86 -3.28 22.12
C LEU A 28 -1.38 -4.22 23.22
N SER A 29 -1.83 -4.01 24.46
CA SER A 29 -1.60 -4.99 25.52
C SER A 29 -2.43 -6.25 25.28
N LEU A 30 -1.94 -7.41 25.75
CA LEU A 30 -2.67 -8.68 25.63
C LEU A 30 -4.08 -8.60 26.25
N GLY A 31 -4.22 -7.89 27.38
CA GLY A 31 -5.52 -7.63 28.00
C GLY A 31 -6.45 -6.81 27.09
N SER A 32 -5.94 -5.79 26.41
CA SER A 32 -6.74 -4.98 25.47
C SER A 32 -7.22 -5.79 24.28
N VAL A 33 -6.37 -6.68 23.74
CA VAL A 33 -6.76 -7.59 22.65
C VAL A 33 -7.83 -8.58 23.11
N ASN A 34 -7.69 -9.13 24.32
CA ASN A 34 -8.68 -10.05 24.88
C ASN A 34 -10.04 -9.37 25.07
N THR A 35 -10.07 -8.12 25.53
CA THR A 35 -11.29 -7.32 25.62
C THR A 35 -11.89 -7.09 24.24
N LEU A 36 -11.08 -6.66 23.26
CA LEU A 36 -11.52 -6.39 21.90
C LEU A 36 -12.13 -7.62 21.20
N ILE A 37 -11.54 -8.80 21.42
CA ILE A 37 -12.07 -10.07 20.89
C ILE A 37 -13.42 -10.40 21.53
N LYS A 38 -13.57 -10.23 22.86
CA LYS A 38 -14.85 -10.46 23.54
C LYS A 38 -15.92 -9.51 23.02
N GLU A 39 -15.58 -8.24 22.84
CA GLU A 39 -16.47 -7.23 22.26
C GLU A 39 -16.86 -7.60 20.82
N ALA A 40 -15.91 -7.99 19.97
CA ALA A 40 -16.17 -8.41 18.60
C ALA A 40 -17.08 -9.66 18.50
N ILE A 41 -16.96 -10.61 19.44
CA ILE A 41 -17.88 -11.75 19.55
C ILE A 41 -19.28 -11.26 19.95
N SER A 42 -19.37 -10.36 20.94
CA SER A 42 -20.66 -9.82 21.41
C SER A 42 -21.41 -9.01 20.34
N LEU A 43 -20.66 -8.34 19.45
CA LEU A 43 -21.16 -7.62 18.27
C LEU A 43 -21.46 -8.56 17.09
N ASN A 44 -21.29 -9.87 17.26
CA ASN A 44 -21.42 -10.87 16.22
C ASN A 44 -20.53 -10.59 15.00
N TYR A 45 -19.34 -10.00 15.16
CA TYR A 45 -18.39 -9.80 14.05
C TYR A 45 -17.52 -11.02 13.79
N ILE A 46 -17.21 -11.78 14.84
CA ILE A 46 -16.43 -13.01 14.73
C ILE A 46 -17.08 -14.13 15.55
N THR A 47 -16.90 -15.35 15.08
CA THR A 47 -17.09 -16.56 15.88
C THR A 47 -15.73 -17.18 16.18
N LYS A 48 -15.63 -17.85 17.33
CA LYS A 48 -14.42 -18.58 17.72
C LYS A 48 -14.76 -20.04 17.92
N SER A 49 -14.03 -20.92 17.24
CA SER A 49 -14.12 -22.37 17.40
C SER A 49 -12.69 -22.91 17.49
N ASP A 50 -12.42 -23.66 18.56
CA ASP A 50 -11.08 -24.12 18.92
C ASP A 50 -10.06 -22.96 18.98
N ASN A 51 -9.03 -23.03 18.12
CA ASN A 51 -7.97 -22.05 17.95
C ASN A 51 -8.17 -21.18 16.69
N LYS A 52 -9.37 -21.18 16.10
CA LYS A 52 -9.69 -20.37 14.92
C LYS A 52 -10.70 -19.30 15.26
N ALA A 53 -10.47 -18.10 14.75
CA ALA A 53 -11.45 -17.03 14.69
C ALA A 53 -11.87 -16.85 13.23
N VAL A 54 -13.16 -16.73 12.97
CA VAL A 54 -13.70 -16.55 11.61
C VAL A 54 -14.67 -15.38 11.64
N LEU A 55 -14.63 -14.56 10.60
CA LEU A 55 -15.58 -13.46 10.44
C LEU A 55 -16.97 -14.01 10.14
N THR A 56 -17.98 -13.44 10.77
CA THR A 56 -19.37 -13.66 10.40
C THR A 56 -19.73 -12.78 9.19
N LEU A 57 -20.97 -12.92 8.67
CA LEU A 57 -21.50 -11.97 7.69
C LEU A 57 -21.48 -10.53 8.21
N SER A 58 -21.92 -10.30 9.45
CA SER A 58 -21.89 -8.96 10.09
C SER A 58 -20.45 -8.41 10.18
N GLY A 59 -19.47 -9.26 10.49
CA GLY A 59 -18.06 -8.86 10.50
C GLY A 59 -17.52 -8.50 9.12
N LEU A 60 -17.90 -9.26 8.08
CA LEU A 60 -17.55 -8.96 6.70
C LEU A 60 -18.22 -7.67 6.21
N ASP A 61 -19.49 -7.47 6.54
CA ASP A 61 -20.25 -6.26 6.21
C ASP A 61 -19.61 -5.04 6.88
N TYR A 62 -19.21 -5.16 8.14
CA TYR A 62 -18.48 -4.11 8.83
C TYR A 62 -17.13 -3.80 8.16
N LEU A 63 -16.39 -4.85 7.76
CA LEU A 63 -15.07 -4.71 7.15
C LEU A 63 -15.14 -4.17 5.71
N SER A 64 -16.29 -4.32 5.03
CA SER A 64 -16.48 -3.91 3.64
C SER A 64 -16.18 -2.43 3.37
N ALA A 65 -16.44 -1.55 4.35
CA ALA A 65 -16.14 -0.12 4.27
C ALA A 65 -14.63 0.19 4.19
N PHE A 66 -13.78 -0.77 4.58
CA PHE A 66 -12.32 -0.67 4.57
C PHE A 66 -11.69 -1.44 3.42
N LYS A 67 -12.51 -1.98 2.50
CA LYS A 67 -12.01 -2.74 1.36
C LYS A 67 -11.21 -1.81 0.45
N VAL A 68 -10.04 -2.27 0.05
CA VAL A 68 -9.25 -1.54 -0.96
C VAL A 68 -9.91 -1.73 -2.32
N ASP A 69 -10.25 -0.61 -2.95
CA ASP A 69 -10.93 -0.60 -4.24
C ASP A 69 -9.94 -0.82 -5.38
N ARG A 70 -8.78 -0.15 -5.33
CA ARG A 70 -7.80 -0.18 -6.40
C ARG A 70 -6.39 0.25 -6.00
N ALA A 71 -5.47 0.13 -6.96
CA ALA A 71 -4.12 0.66 -6.87
C ALA A 71 -3.78 1.56 -8.07
N ILE A 72 -3.05 2.64 -7.83
CA ILE A 72 -2.48 3.53 -8.84
C ILE A 72 -0.96 3.37 -8.82
N ILE A 73 -0.36 2.97 -9.94
CA ILE A 73 1.08 2.88 -10.09
C ILE A 73 1.58 4.06 -10.93
N MET A 74 2.43 4.89 -10.34
CA MET A 74 3.06 6.03 -11.00
C MET A 74 4.29 5.58 -11.79
N ALA A 75 4.17 5.55 -13.13
CA ALA A 75 5.19 5.04 -14.05
C ALA A 75 5.57 6.01 -15.18
N ALA A 76 5.09 7.26 -15.13
CA ALA A 76 5.26 8.21 -16.24
C ALA A 76 6.67 8.82 -16.38
N GLY A 77 7.46 8.82 -15.30
CA GLY A 77 8.71 9.57 -15.22
C GLY A 77 9.86 8.95 -16.03
N PHE A 78 10.73 9.82 -16.57
CA PHE A 78 11.93 9.43 -17.33
C PHE A 78 12.95 8.62 -16.51
N GLY A 79 13.18 8.99 -15.24
CA GLY A 79 14.18 8.33 -14.40
C GLY A 79 15.63 8.67 -14.77
N SER A 80 15.95 9.96 -14.95
CA SER A 80 17.28 10.45 -15.39
C SER A 80 18.45 9.99 -14.52
N ARG A 81 18.22 9.78 -13.22
CA ARG A 81 19.25 9.30 -12.28
C ARG A 81 19.69 7.86 -12.55
N PHE A 82 18.96 7.12 -13.38
CA PHE A 82 19.21 5.71 -13.71
C PHE A 82 19.86 5.56 -15.09
N VAL A 83 20.15 6.66 -15.78
CA VAL A 83 20.92 6.64 -17.03
C VAL A 83 22.27 5.93 -16.79
N PRO A 84 22.70 4.99 -17.66
CA PRO A 84 22.13 4.67 -18.98
C PRO A 84 21.00 3.63 -19.00
N LEU A 85 20.65 3.00 -17.86
CA LEU A 85 19.66 1.92 -17.80
C LEU A 85 18.28 2.36 -18.32
N THR A 86 17.94 3.64 -18.18
CA THR A 86 16.63 4.18 -18.57
C THR A 86 16.55 4.74 -19.98
N PHE A 87 17.59 4.62 -20.81
CA PHE A 87 17.52 5.10 -22.20
C PHE A 87 16.51 4.33 -23.04
N GLU A 88 16.49 3.00 -22.91
CA GLU A 88 15.63 2.12 -23.72
C GLU A 88 14.62 1.35 -22.87
N THR A 89 14.60 1.56 -21.55
CA THR A 89 13.71 0.85 -20.63
C THR A 89 13.15 1.82 -19.59
N PRO A 90 11.82 2.01 -19.50
CA PRO A 90 11.23 2.79 -18.42
C PRO A 90 11.69 2.29 -17.05
N LYS A 91 11.90 3.20 -16.10
CA LYS A 91 12.43 2.85 -14.78
C LYS A 91 11.63 1.73 -14.08
N GLY A 92 10.30 1.77 -14.16
CA GLY A 92 9.43 0.75 -13.55
C GLY A 92 9.56 -0.65 -14.16
N LEU A 93 10.11 -0.75 -15.37
CA LEU A 93 10.43 -1.99 -16.04
C LEU A 93 11.88 -2.41 -15.84
N LEU A 94 12.68 -1.78 -14.99
CA LEU A 94 13.99 -2.36 -14.65
C LEU A 94 13.79 -3.63 -13.81
N GLU A 95 14.74 -4.57 -13.94
CA GLU A 95 14.72 -5.85 -13.23
C GLU A 95 15.55 -5.80 -11.95
N VAL A 96 15.02 -6.39 -10.89
CA VAL A 96 15.71 -6.65 -9.64
C VAL A 96 15.46 -8.10 -9.26
N PHE A 97 16.53 -8.87 -9.03
CA PHE A 97 16.46 -10.33 -8.85
C PHE A 97 15.69 -11.04 -9.99
N SER A 98 15.94 -10.64 -11.24
CA SER A 98 15.30 -11.17 -12.46
C SER A 98 13.78 -10.98 -12.52
N GLU A 99 13.24 -10.02 -11.77
CA GLU A 99 11.83 -9.66 -11.79
C GLU A 99 11.67 -8.16 -12.05
N ARG A 100 10.80 -7.82 -13.02
CA ARG A 100 10.44 -6.42 -13.31
C ARG A 100 9.75 -5.83 -12.08
N MET A 101 10.22 -4.66 -11.61
CA MET A 101 9.70 -4.04 -10.38
C MET A 101 8.18 -3.83 -10.41
N ILE A 102 7.65 -3.36 -11.54
CA ILE A 102 6.20 -3.16 -11.68
C ILE A 102 5.41 -4.47 -11.67
N GLU A 103 5.93 -5.54 -12.29
CA GLU A 103 5.26 -6.85 -12.28
C GLU A 103 5.19 -7.43 -10.88
N ARG A 104 6.26 -7.27 -10.09
CA ARG A 104 6.27 -7.68 -8.69
C ARG A 104 5.16 -7.00 -7.90
N GLN A 105 5.02 -5.68 -8.05
CA GLN A 105 3.97 -4.91 -7.37
C GLN A 105 2.56 -5.37 -7.79
N ILE A 106 2.35 -5.61 -9.09
CA ILE A 106 1.07 -6.13 -9.62
C ILE A 106 0.75 -7.51 -9.01
N LYS A 107 1.71 -8.43 -8.99
CA LYS A 107 1.52 -9.76 -8.38
C LYS A 107 1.19 -9.66 -6.90
N GLN A 108 1.90 -8.82 -6.16
CA GLN A 108 1.62 -8.59 -4.73
C GLN A 108 0.22 -8.02 -4.48
N LEU A 109 -0.27 -7.12 -5.35
CA LEU A 109 -1.65 -6.62 -5.28
C LEU A 109 -2.67 -7.73 -5.59
N HIS A 110 -2.40 -8.54 -6.61
CA HIS A 110 -3.25 -9.67 -6.98
C HIS A 110 -3.34 -10.73 -5.87
N ASP A 111 -2.23 -11.01 -5.18
CA ASP A 111 -2.16 -11.97 -4.07
C ASP A 111 -3.12 -11.61 -2.91
N VAL A 112 -3.40 -10.32 -2.73
CA VAL A 112 -4.35 -9.82 -1.73
C VAL A 112 -5.71 -9.46 -2.32
N GLY A 113 -5.96 -9.83 -3.58
CA GLY A 113 -7.25 -9.70 -4.26
C GLY A 113 -7.56 -8.32 -4.84
N ILE A 114 -6.55 -7.47 -5.03
CA ILE A 114 -6.69 -6.15 -5.65
C ILE A 114 -6.33 -6.25 -7.13
N TYR A 115 -7.35 -6.26 -7.99
CA TYR A 115 -7.20 -6.44 -9.44
C TYR A 115 -7.48 -5.18 -10.26
N ASP A 116 -8.18 -4.19 -9.68
CA ASP A 116 -8.34 -2.88 -10.34
C ASP A 116 -7.04 -2.10 -10.14
N ILE A 117 -6.21 -2.10 -11.18
CA ILE A 117 -4.89 -1.47 -11.18
C ILE A 117 -4.82 -0.50 -12.34
N VAL A 118 -4.52 0.76 -12.03
CA VAL A 118 -4.29 1.82 -13.00
C VAL A 118 -2.81 2.17 -12.99
N ILE A 119 -2.16 2.10 -14.14
CA ILE A 119 -0.77 2.49 -14.31
C ILE A 119 -0.74 3.79 -15.11
N VAL A 120 -0.22 4.85 -14.50
CA VAL A 120 -0.07 6.12 -15.19
C VAL A 120 1.30 6.14 -15.87
N VAL A 121 1.29 6.14 -17.21
CA VAL A 121 2.45 6.02 -18.08
C VAL A 121 2.76 7.34 -18.80
N GLY A 122 3.96 7.47 -19.35
CA GLY A 122 4.46 8.70 -19.95
C GLY A 122 5.62 8.40 -20.87
N TYR A 123 6.84 8.53 -20.34
CA TYR A 123 8.06 8.13 -21.05
C TYR A 123 8.03 6.65 -21.47
N LEU A 124 8.31 6.36 -22.74
CA LEU A 124 8.33 5.01 -23.32
C LEU A 124 7.07 4.18 -22.99
N LYS A 125 5.90 4.82 -23.01
CA LYS A 125 4.61 4.23 -22.57
C LYS A 125 4.28 2.89 -23.22
N GLU A 126 4.62 2.71 -24.49
CA GLU A 126 4.35 1.50 -25.28
C GLU A 126 5.01 0.24 -24.69
N HIS A 127 6.09 0.40 -23.90
CA HIS A 127 6.71 -0.73 -23.21
C HIS A 127 5.82 -1.32 -22.11
N PHE A 128 4.78 -0.63 -21.67
CA PHE A 128 3.83 -1.11 -20.65
C PHE A 128 2.61 -1.82 -21.25
N ASP A 129 2.38 -1.76 -22.57
CA ASP A 129 1.15 -2.26 -23.20
C ASP A 129 0.91 -3.75 -22.92
N TYR A 130 1.98 -4.55 -22.87
CA TYR A 130 1.88 -5.98 -22.57
C TYR A 130 1.28 -6.29 -21.19
N LEU A 131 1.33 -5.34 -20.24
CA LEU A 131 0.75 -5.52 -18.91
C LEU A 131 -0.79 -5.55 -18.97
N ILE A 132 -1.40 -4.94 -19.99
CA ILE A 132 -2.86 -4.98 -20.20
C ILE A 132 -3.30 -6.43 -20.37
N ASP A 133 -2.70 -7.15 -21.32
CA ASP A 133 -3.09 -8.54 -21.59
C ASP A 133 -2.63 -9.50 -20.50
N LYS A 134 -1.42 -9.27 -19.95
CA LYS A 134 -0.81 -10.17 -18.96
C LYS A 134 -1.47 -10.09 -17.59
N TYR A 135 -1.93 -8.90 -17.19
CA TYR A 135 -2.40 -8.65 -15.82
C TYR A 135 -3.75 -7.91 -15.74
N ASN A 136 -4.38 -7.60 -16.87
CA ASN A 136 -5.66 -6.88 -16.93
C ASN A 136 -5.62 -5.50 -16.25
N VAL A 137 -4.51 -4.78 -16.41
CA VAL A 137 -4.34 -3.41 -15.89
C VAL A 137 -4.87 -2.37 -16.87
N LYS A 138 -5.19 -1.18 -16.36
CA LYS A 138 -5.51 0.00 -17.17
C LYS A 138 -4.29 0.90 -17.30
N LEU A 139 -3.98 1.37 -18.52
CA LEU A 139 -2.97 2.41 -18.73
C LEU A 139 -3.62 3.78 -18.90
N VAL A 140 -3.07 4.79 -18.24
CA VAL A 140 -3.46 6.20 -18.38
C VAL A 140 -2.25 7.01 -18.79
N TYR A 141 -2.34 7.73 -19.91
CA TYR A 141 -1.22 8.53 -20.40
C TYR A 141 -1.18 9.92 -19.73
N ASN A 142 -0.03 10.27 -19.15
CA ASN A 142 0.30 11.62 -18.70
C ASN A 142 1.13 12.33 -19.78
N PRO A 143 0.56 13.24 -20.60
CA PRO A 143 1.31 14.00 -21.60
C PRO A 143 2.28 15.02 -21.00
N ASP A 144 2.10 15.41 -19.73
CA ASP A 144 2.94 16.39 -19.03
C ASP A 144 4.18 15.76 -18.34
N TYR A 145 4.44 14.47 -18.55
CA TYR A 145 5.49 13.72 -17.84
C TYR A 145 6.90 14.33 -17.95
N SER A 146 7.16 15.09 -19.02
CA SER A 146 8.45 15.73 -19.30
C SER A 146 8.55 17.18 -18.83
N THR A 147 7.41 17.84 -18.58
CA THR A 147 7.34 19.27 -18.26
C THR A 147 6.93 19.56 -16.82
N LYS A 148 6.28 18.60 -16.15
CA LYS A 148 5.79 18.73 -14.77
C LYS A 148 6.36 17.62 -13.87
N ASN A 149 6.31 17.86 -12.57
CA ASN A 149 6.67 16.85 -11.58
C ASN A 149 5.61 15.73 -11.48
N ASN A 150 5.86 14.77 -10.60
CA ASN A 150 5.02 13.60 -10.40
C ASN A 150 3.58 13.90 -9.89
N ILE A 151 3.29 15.12 -9.43
CA ILE A 151 1.91 15.54 -9.09
C ILE A 151 1.04 15.54 -10.34
N SER A 152 1.60 15.86 -11.52
CA SER A 152 0.87 15.75 -12.80
C SER A 152 0.38 14.32 -13.05
N THR A 153 1.20 13.32 -12.72
CA THR A 153 0.83 11.90 -12.85
C THR A 153 -0.40 11.57 -12.00
N LEU A 154 -0.50 12.10 -10.78
CA LEU A 154 -1.69 11.92 -9.95
C LEU A 154 -2.90 12.72 -10.44
N HIS A 155 -2.68 13.89 -11.05
CA HIS A 155 -3.75 14.67 -11.67
C HIS A 155 -4.47 13.87 -12.77
N TYR A 156 -3.72 13.18 -13.64
CA TYR A 156 -4.31 12.32 -14.67
C TYR A 156 -4.97 11.05 -14.10
N ALA A 157 -4.66 10.67 -12.86
CA ALA A 157 -5.34 9.59 -12.15
C ALA A 157 -6.50 10.06 -11.24
N ALA A 158 -6.82 11.36 -11.20
CA ALA A 158 -7.71 11.93 -10.18
C ALA A 158 -9.13 11.32 -10.21
N GLU A 159 -9.64 10.99 -11.39
CA GLU A 159 -10.95 10.32 -11.54
C GLU A 159 -10.95 8.91 -10.94
N TYR A 160 -9.81 8.24 -10.93
CA TYR A 160 -9.65 6.92 -10.31
C TYR A 160 -9.47 7.01 -8.80
N ILE A 161 -8.99 8.13 -8.29
CA ILE A 161 -8.75 8.32 -6.86
C ILE A 161 -10.02 8.78 -6.14
N LYS A 162 -10.83 9.63 -6.79
CA LYS A 162 -11.96 10.29 -6.13
C LYS A 162 -12.97 9.29 -5.57
N GLY A 163 -13.15 9.33 -4.25
CA GLY A 163 -14.15 8.50 -3.54
C GLY A 163 -13.81 7.01 -3.48
N SER A 164 -12.55 6.64 -3.72
CA SER A 164 -12.06 5.25 -3.67
C SER A 164 -11.02 5.09 -2.56
N ASN A 165 -11.01 3.92 -1.94
CA ASN A 165 -9.94 3.45 -1.05
C ASN A 165 -8.77 2.95 -1.89
N VAL A 166 -7.64 3.66 -1.88
CA VAL A 166 -6.63 3.50 -2.95
C VAL A 166 -5.19 3.44 -2.45
N TYR A 167 -4.43 2.49 -2.99
CA TYR A 167 -2.98 2.53 -2.90
C TYR A 167 -2.39 3.45 -3.98
N ILE A 168 -1.44 4.30 -3.63
CA ILE A 168 -0.53 4.95 -4.60
C ILE A 168 0.86 4.36 -4.45
N LEU A 169 1.42 3.91 -5.58
CA LEU A 169 2.70 3.20 -5.66
C LEU A 169 3.63 3.93 -6.63
N SER A 170 4.94 3.91 -6.33
CA SER A 170 5.96 4.31 -7.30
C SER A 170 6.46 3.06 -8.04
N SER A 171 6.43 3.09 -9.38
CA SER A 171 6.80 1.94 -10.21
C SER A 171 8.24 1.43 -10.02
N ASP A 172 9.08 2.27 -9.44
CA ASP A 172 10.50 2.02 -9.19
C ASP A 172 10.81 1.49 -7.79
N ASN A 173 9.81 1.08 -7.04
CA ASN A 173 9.98 0.41 -5.76
C ASN A 173 9.95 -1.11 -5.97
N TRP A 174 11.03 -1.78 -5.55
CA TRP A 174 11.05 -3.24 -5.43
C TRP A 174 10.83 -3.61 -3.96
N MET A 175 9.72 -4.28 -3.66
CA MET A 175 9.34 -4.59 -2.28
C MET A 175 9.58 -6.05 -1.95
N ARG A 176 10.49 -6.35 -1.03
CA ARG A 176 10.79 -7.73 -0.63
C ARG A 176 9.57 -8.48 -0.13
N GLU A 177 8.83 -7.89 0.80
CA GLU A 177 7.62 -8.47 1.38
C GLU A 177 6.38 -7.79 0.81
N ASN A 178 5.25 -8.52 0.80
CA ASN A 178 3.97 -7.93 0.44
C ASN A 178 3.43 -7.11 1.62
N MET A 179 3.29 -5.79 1.42
CA MET A 179 2.75 -4.88 2.44
C MET A 179 1.29 -4.48 2.17
N TYR A 180 0.70 -4.99 1.09
CA TYR A 180 -0.68 -4.70 0.74
C TYR A 180 -1.61 -5.62 1.53
N HIS A 181 -2.83 -5.16 1.72
CA HIS A 181 -3.88 -5.86 2.43
C HIS A 181 -5.18 -5.71 1.66
N ARG A 182 -6.06 -6.72 1.72
CA ARG A 182 -7.40 -6.62 1.09
C ARG A 182 -8.25 -5.52 1.73
N TYR A 183 -8.02 -5.27 3.01
CA TYR A 183 -8.75 -4.28 3.79
C TYR A 183 -7.75 -3.42 4.55
N GLU A 184 -7.95 -2.11 4.53
CA GLU A 184 -7.08 -1.16 5.21
C GLU A 184 -7.88 -0.23 6.12
N PRO A 185 -7.76 -0.40 7.44
CA PRO A 185 -8.55 0.37 8.40
C PRO A 185 -8.22 1.87 8.46
N TYR A 186 -7.02 2.26 8.00
CA TYR A 186 -6.47 3.61 8.11
C TYR A 186 -5.67 3.97 6.89
N SER A 187 -5.68 5.26 6.53
CA SER A 187 -4.65 5.84 5.67
C SER A 187 -3.27 5.71 6.33
N TRP A 188 -2.26 5.35 5.56
CA TRP A 188 -0.90 5.19 6.05
C TRP A 188 0.14 5.53 4.97
N TYR A 189 1.36 5.79 5.43
CA TYR A 189 2.52 6.05 4.59
C TYR A 189 3.64 5.09 5.01
N SER A 190 4.22 4.32 4.08
CA SER A 190 5.37 3.47 4.42
C SER A 190 6.62 4.30 4.67
N SER A 191 7.40 3.91 5.67
CA SER A 191 8.60 4.64 6.03
C SER A 191 9.75 3.72 6.36
N ILE A 192 10.96 4.23 6.12
CA ILE A 192 12.21 3.59 6.52
C ILE A 192 12.96 4.53 7.45
N TYR A 193 13.66 3.96 8.43
CA TYR A 193 14.56 4.74 9.27
C TYR A 193 15.90 4.93 8.56
N MET A 194 16.36 6.18 8.47
CA MET A 194 17.68 6.53 7.91
C MET A 194 18.58 7.06 9.01
N GLU A 195 19.72 6.39 9.22
CA GLU A 195 20.80 6.86 10.08
C GLU A 195 21.63 7.94 9.36
N GLY A 196 22.12 8.92 10.13
CA GLY A 196 22.87 10.04 9.60
C GLY A 196 22.00 11.08 8.89
N ASN A 197 22.66 11.99 8.17
CA ASN A 197 21.98 13.09 7.49
C ASN A 197 21.25 12.59 6.23
N THR A 198 20.04 13.06 6.00
CA THR A 198 19.24 12.77 4.81
C THR A 198 18.65 14.04 4.24
N ASN A 199 18.47 14.08 2.91
CA ASN A 199 17.75 15.12 2.18
C ASN A 199 16.33 14.67 1.77
N GLU A 200 15.90 13.49 2.23
CA GLU A 200 14.58 12.96 1.95
C GLU A 200 13.49 13.69 2.76
N TRP A 201 12.23 13.39 2.44
CA TRP A 201 11.09 13.87 3.21
C TRP A 201 10.98 13.12 4.54
N VAL A 202 11.31 13.80 5.63
CA VAL A 202 11.28 13.29 7.00
C VAL A 202 9.89 13.41 7.60
N LEU A 203 9.40 12.31 8.17
CA LEU A 203 8.14 12.22 8.89
C LEU A 203 8.35 12.51 10.38
N LYS A 204 7.51 13.37 10.95
CA LYS A 204 7.29 13.40 12.40
C LYS A 204 5.92 12.84 12.71
N PHE A 205 5.84 12.07 13.79
CA PHE A 205 4.59 11.49 14.25
C PHE A 205 4.52 11.47 15.77
N ASN A 206 3.29 11.47 16.30
CA ASN A 206 3.07 11.40 17.74
C ASN A 206 3.20 9.95 18.26
N LYS A 207 3.01 9.75 19.58
CA LYS A 207 3.08 8.41 20.20
C LYS A 207 2.04 7.42 19.67
N LYS A 208 0.96 7.89 19.01
CA LYS A 208 -0.05 7.06 18.35
C LYS A 208 0.29 6.76 16.88
N ARG A 209 1.46 7.19 16.41
CA ARG A 209 1.96 7.06 15.02
C ARG A 209 1.15 7.84 13.99
N GLU A 210 0.42 8.87 14.43
CA GLU A 210 -0.23 9.81 13.52
C GLU A 210 0.82 10.80 13.01
N ILE A 211 0.91 10.98 11.69
CA ILE A 211 1.83 11.94 11.06
C ILE A 211 1.39 13.35 11.42
N THR A 212 2.28 14.13 12.04
CA THR A 212 2.00 15.49 12.51
C THR A 212 2.69 16.57 11.70
N ASP A 213 3.79 16.23 11.02
CA ASP A 213 4.60 17.18 10.26
C ASP A 213 5.47 16.42 9.24
N ILE A 214 5.74 17.06 8.11
CA ILE A 214 6.56 16.53 7.02
C ILE A 214 7.50 17.65 6.55
N LYS A 215 8.80 17.38 6.52
CA LYS A 215 9.80 18.35 6.07
C LYS A 215 10.90 17.71 5.25
N VAL A 216 11.50 18.46 4.33
CA VAL A 216 12.68 18.02 3.60
C VAL A 216 13.90 18.16 4.50
N GLY A 217 14.68 17.09 4.60
CA GLY A 217 15.95 17.07 5.32
C GLY A 217 15.84 16.75 6.81
N GLY A 218 16.83 16.02 7.31
CA GLY A 218 16.94 15.69 8.73
C GLY A 218 18.13 14.79 9.03
N LYS A 219 18.16 14.26 10.25
CA LYS A 219 19.18 13.35 10.74
C LYS A 219 18.53 12.29 11.61
N ASP A 220 18.94 11.02 11.48
CA ASP A 220 18.50 9.91 12.35
C ASP A 220 16.97 9.84 12.43
N ALA A 221 16.33 9.70 11.26
CA ALA A 221 14.90 9.98 11.09
C ALA A 221 14.19 8.99 10.16
N TYR A 222 12.87 8.83 10.38
CA TYR A 222 12.01 8.12 9.45
C TYR A 222 11.70 8.99 8.23
N VAL A 223 11.85 8.44 7.04
CA VAL A 223 11.58 9.12 5.77
C VAL A 223 10.45 8.45 5.00
N MET A 224 9.76 9.21 4.16
CA MET A 224 8.75 8.72 3.23
C MET A 224 9.42 7.82 2.18
N TYR A 225 9.08 6.53 2.17
CA TYR A 225 9.64 5.58 1.21
C TYR A 225 8.71 4.40 1.00
N GLY A 226 8.31 4.15 -0.25
CA GLY A 226 7.43 3.05 -0.62
C GLY A 226 5.97 3.48 -0.88
N PRO A 227 5.03 2.53 -0.84
CA PRO A 227 3.62 2.78 -1.12
C PRO A 227 2.92 3.62 -0.05
N VAL A 228 1.76 4.13 -0.43
CA VAL A 228 0.86 4.84 0.48
C VAL A 228 -0.56 4.36 0.27
N TYR A 229 -1.37 4.46 1.30
CA TYR A 229 -2.79 4.15 1.25
C TYR A 229 -3.60 5.30 1.83
N PHE A 230 -4.73 5.63 1.22
CA PHE A 230 -5.67 6.60 1.75
C PHE A 230 -7.11 6.36 1.26
#